data_AF-A0A392MAJ0-F1
#
_entry.id   AF-A0A392MAJ0-F1
#
_cell.length_a   1.000
_cell.length_b   1.000
_cell.length_c   1.000
_cell.angle_alpha   90.00
_cell.angle_beta   90.00
_cell.angle_gamma   90.00
#
_symmetry.space_group_name_H-M   'P 1'
#
loop_
_entity.id
_entity.type
_entity.pdbx_description
1 polymer ?
#
loop_
_entity_poly.entity_id
_entity_poly.type
_entity_poly.pdbx_seq_one_letter_code
_entity_poly.pdbx_strand_id
1 'polypeptide(L)'
;MDLSNSKNLKVTPRFEMIQNLERLDLTGCISLLEVHPSIGHLTELAFLSLQNCTSLVTLDFGNARRLRSLRVLRLAGCTKLENTPDFSGTLILQYLDMAMHKFIHDS
;
A
#
# COMPACT_ATOMS: atom_id res chain seq x y z
N MET A 1 -0.53 11.12 7.94
CA MET A 1 -1.89 10.63 8.17
C MET A 1 -1.79 9.23 8.74
N ASP A 2 -2.40 9.02 9.90
CA ASP A 2 -2.44 7.71 10.56
C ASP A 2 -3.87 7.19 10.48
N LEU A 3 -4.04 6.05 9.82
CA LEU A 3 -5.28 5.27 9.73
C LEU A 3 -5.05 3.85 10.28
N SER A 4 -3.94 3.61 10.97
CA SER A 4 -3.57 2.30 11.47
C SER A 4 -4.67 1.73 12.38
N ASN A 5 -4.81 0.41 12.37
CA ASN A 5 -5.81 -0.34 13.14
C ASN A 5 -7.26 0.08 12.87
N SER A 6 -7.55 0.70 11.72
CA SER A 6 -8.92 0.96 11.28
C SER A 6 -9.58 -0.35 10.83
N LYS A 7 -10.01 -1.18 11.79
CA LYS A 7 -10.51 -2.54 11.57
C LYS A 7 -11.74 -2.62 10.67
N ASN A 8 -12.48 -1.53 10.48
CA ASN A 8 -13.66 -1.48 9.62
C ASN A 8 -13.40 -0.84 8.25
N LEU A 9 -12.19 -0.33 8.01
CA LEU A 9 -11.83 0.32 6.75
C LEU A 9 -11.73 -0.75 5.66
N LYS A 10 -12.67 -0.74 4.70
CA LYS A 10 -12.67 -1.66 3.56
C LYS A 10 -11.90 -1.12 2.36
N VAL A 11 -11.98 0.19 2.16
CA VAL A 11 -11.33 0.94 1.07
C VAL A 11 -10.82 2.25 1.66
N THR A 12 -9.64 2.70 1.25
CA THR A 12 -9.11 4.01 1.71
C THR A 12 -9.97 5.17 1.20
N PRO A 13 -9.96 6.33 1.87
CA PRO A 13 -10.60 7.53 1.33
C PRO A 13 -9.95 7.96 0.01
N ARG A 14 -10.64 8.87 -0.66
CA ARG A 14 -10.16 9.59 -1.84
C ARG A 14 -9.10 10.61 -1.42
N PHE A 15 -7.91 10.54 -2.03
CA PHE A 15 -6.76 11.40 -1.73
C PHE A 15 -6.56 12.58 -2.70
N GLU A 16 -7.49 12.80 -3.64
CA GLU A 16 -7.36 13.78 -4.73
C GLU A 16 -7.10 15.22 -4.29
N MET A 17 -7.60 15.60 -3.11
CA MET A 17 -7.46 16.96 -2.57
C MET A 17 -6.37 17.06 -1.51
N ILE A 18 -5.67 15.98 -1.20
CA ILE A 18 -4.61 15.99 -0.19
C ILE A 18 -3.29 16.35 -0.85
N GLN A 19 -2.75 17.50 -0.45
CA GLN A 19 -1.44 17.97 -0.86
C GLN A 19 -0.43 17.74 0.28
N ASN A 20 0.84 17.53 -0.08
CA ASN A 20 1.96 17.47 0.88
C ASN A 20 1.87 16.34 1.93
N LEU A 21 1.13 15.27 1.67
CA LEU A 21 1.10 14.12 2.57
C LEU A 21 2.35 13.27 2.38
N GLU A 22 3.26 13.31 3.35
CA GLU A 22 4.53 12.55 3.28
C GLU A 22 4.44 11.15 3.87
N ARG A 23 3.53 10.92 4.82
CA ARG A 23 3.39 9.64 5.53
C ARG A 23 1.93 9.20 5.57
N LEU A 24 1.67 7.98 5.11
CA LEU A 24 0.40 7.29 5.28
C LEU A 24 0.63 5.95 5.99
N ASP A 25 0.00 5.78 7.15
CA ASP A 25 0.06 4.54 7.92
C ASP A 25 -1.30 3.83 7.90
N LEU A 26 -1.34 2.64 7.31
CA LEU A 26 -2.50 1.74 7.24
C LEU A 26 -2.22 0.42 7.97
N THR A 27 -1.18 0.38 8.82
CA THR A 27 -0.78 -0.85 9.52
C THR A 27 -1.93 -1.44 10.31
N GLY A 28 -2.19 -2.75 10.17
CA GLY A 28 -3.22 -3.45 10.93
C GLY A 28 -4.66 -3.17 10.50
N CYS A 29 -4.89 -2.61 9.31
CA CYS A 29 -6.23 -2.49 8.72
C CYS A 29 -6.70 -3.85 8.18
N ILE A 30 -7.09 -4.74 9.10
CA ILE A 30 -7.37 -6.16 8.79
C ILE A 30 -8.54 -6.40 7.83
N SER A 31 -9.45 -5.43 7.66
CA SER A 31 -10.58 -5.52 6.71
C SER A 31 -10.38 -4.71 5.44
N LEU A 32 -9.21 -4.09 5.26
CA LEU A 32 -8.87 -3.37 4.03
C LEU A 32 -8.77 -4.36 2.89
N LEU A 33 -9.58 -4.17 1.85
CA LEU A 33 -9.64 -5.03 0.67
C LEU A 33 -8.81 -4.46 -0.47
N GLU A 34 -8.82 -3.12 -0.61
CA GLU A 34 -8.15 -2.37 -1.67
C GLU A 34 -7.75 -0.98 -1.18
N VAL A 35 -6.72 -0.42 -1.83
CA VAL A 35 -6.33 0.99 -1.70
C VAL A 35 -6.92 1.74 -2.90
N HIS A 36 -7.60 2.85 -2.63
CA HIS A 36 -8.21 3.66 -3.69
C HIS A 36 -7.10 4.22 -4.62
N PRO A 37 -7.24 4.13 -5.96
CA PRO A 37 -6.18 4.49 -6.92
C PRO A 37 -5.71 5.94 -6.83
N SER A 38 -6.52 6.84 -6.25
CA SER A 38 -6.12 8.24 -6.05
C SER A 38 -4.98 8.43 -5.05
N ILE A 39 -4.51 7.36 -4.38
CA ILE A 39 -3.22 7.38 -3.68
C ILE A 39 -2.08 7.84 -4.61
N GLY A 40 -2.15 7.53 -5.90
CA GLY A 40 -1.20 8.00 -6.91
C GLY A 40 -1.13 9.52 -7.04
N HIS A 41 -2.08 10.27 -6.48
CA HIS A 41 -2.04 11.73 -6.50
C HIS A 41 -1.13 12.34 -5.41
N LEU A 42 -0.72 11.54 -4.43
CA LEU A 42 0.12 11.96 -3.32
C LEU A 42 1.59 12.06 -3.76
N THR A 43 1.95 13.10 -4.50
CA THR A 43 3.29 13.25 -5.09
C THR A 43 4.41 13.35 -4.08
N GLU A 44 4.11 13.79 -2.86
CA GLU A 44 5.07 13.94 -1.75
C GLU A 44 5.09 12.74 -0.79
N LEU A 45 4.28 11.70 -1.04
CA LEU A 45 4.22 10.53 -0.18
C LEU A 45 5.57 9.81 -0.19
N ALA A 46 6.27 9.83 0.93
CA ALA A 46 7.56 9.19 1.13
C ALA A 46 7.46 7.83 1.83
N PHE A 47 6.43 7.65 2.66
CA PHE A 47 6.22 6.45 3.46
C PHE A 47 4.78 5.94 3.34
N LEU A 48 4.64 4.66 2.99
CA LEU A 48 3.40 3.91 3.03
C LEU A 48 3.60 2.58 3.77
N SER A 49 2.83 2.35 4.83
CA SER A 49 2.76 1.04 5.50
C SER A 49 1.37 0.44 5.36
N LEU A 50 1.31 -0.77 4.84
CA LEU A 50 0.14 -1.65 4.77
C LEU A 50 0.39 -2.93 5.60
N GLN A 51 1.37 -2.91 6.51
CA GLN A 51 1.74 -4.11 7.26
C GLN A 51 0.54 -4.71 7.98
N ASN A 52 0.43 -6.03 7.97
CA ASN A 52 -0.67 -6.78 8.60
C ASN A 52 -2.08 -6.42 8.08
N CYS A 53 -2.21 -5.89 6.86
CA CYS A 53 -3.49 -5.80 6.15
C CYS A 53 -3.88 -7.17 5.56
N THR A 54 -4.33 -8.08 6.42
CA THR A 54 -4.53 -9.50 6.07
C THR A 54 -5.66 -9.76 5.07
N SER A 55 -6.55 -8.80 4.83
CA SER A 55 -7.63 -8.91 3.83
C SER A 55 -7.32 -8.21 2.52
N LEU A 56 -6.17 -7.54 2.40
CA LEU A 56 -5.80 -6.79 1.19
C LEU A 56 -5.52 -7.79 0.07
N VAL A 57 -6.28 -7.69 -1.02
CA VAL A 57 -6.18 -8.62 -2.17
C VAL A 57 -5.44 -7.99 -3.34
N THR A 58 -5.72 -6.72 -3.59
CA THR A 58 -5.16 -5.97 -4.72
C THR A 58 -4.63 -4.63 -4.24
N LEU A 59 -3.45 -4.27 -4.75
CA LEU A 59 -2.87 -2.95 -4.59
C LEU A 59 -2.84 -2.27 -5.97
N ASP A 60 -3.52 -1.13 -6.08
CA ASP A 60 -3.50 -0.28 -7.26
C ASP A 60 -3.14 1.16 -6.87
N PHE A 61 -2.11 1.70 -7.53
CA PHE A 61 -1.67 3.09 -7.35
C PHE A 61 -2.17 4.01 -8.48
N GLY A 62 -3.02 3.50 -9.37
CA GLY A 62 -3.43 4.16 -10.59
C GLY A 62 -2.21 4.55 -11.42
N ASN A 63 -1.91 5.86 -11.46
CA ASN A 63 -0.69 6.35 -12.07
C ASN A 63 0.48 6.34 -11.08
N ALA A 64 1.07 5.16 -10.85
CA ALA A 64 2.21 4.97 -9.95
C ALA A 64 3.40 5.91 -10.25
N ARG A 65 3.58 6.37 -11.49
CA ARG A 65 4.66 7.32 -11.87
C ARG A 65 4.60 8.65 -11.12
N ARG A 66 3.42 9.01 -10.59
CA ARG A 66 3.25 10.24 -9.80
C ARG A 66 3.76 10.11 -8.37
N LEU A 67 3.91 8.90 -7.85
CA LEU A 67 4.47 8.61 -6.51
C LEU A 67 6.01 8.67 -6.51
N ARG A 68 6.57 9.72 -7.11
CA ARG A 68 8.02 9.92 -7.27
C ARG A 68 8.80 10.01 -5.96
N SER A 69 8.13 10.44 -4.89
CA SER A 69 8.74 10.60 -3.57
C SER A 69 8.68 9.34 -2.72
N LEU A 70 7.97 8.29 -3.15
CA LEU A 70 7.76 7.09 -2.35
C LEU A 70 9.08 6.32 -2.23
N ARG A 71 9.59 6.26 -0.99
CA ARG A 71 10.87 5.62 -0.65
C ARG A 71 10.67 4.36 0.16
N VAL A 72 9.60 4.30 0.96
CA VAL A 72 9.31 3.18 1.86
C VAL A 72 7.92 2.65 1.57
N LEU A 73 7.85 1.39 1.15
CA LEU A 73 6.62 0.63 1.03
C LEU A 73 6.72 -0.61 1.92
N ARG A 74 5.74 -0.81 2.81
CA ARG A 74 5.67 -1.99 3.65
C ARG A 74 4.40 -2.81 3.40
N LEU A 75 4.54 -4.08 3.03
CA LEU A 75 3.52 -5.07 2.73
C LEU A 75 3.63 -6.35 3.59
N ALA A 76 4.59 -6.43 4.53
CA ALA A 76 4.75 -7.60 5.40
C ALA A 76 3.43 -7.94 6.13
N GLY A 77 3.06 -9.21 6.14
CA GLY A 77 1.81 -9.67 6.75
C GLY A 77 0.54 -9.46 5.89
N CYS A 78 0.64 -8.93 4.66
CA CYS A 78 -0.47 -8.92 3.69
C CYS A 78 -0.67 -10.31 3.06
N THR A 79 -1.21 -11.25 3.83
CA THR A 79 -1.26 -12.68 3.46
C THR A 79 -2.15 -13.04 2.26
N LYS A 80 -3.03 -12.13 1.81
CA LYS A 80 -3.95 -12.33 0.67
C LYS A 80 -3.60 -11.48 -0.55
N LEU A 81 -2.49 -10.75 -0.51
CA LEU A 81 -2.12 -9.83 -1.57
C LEU A 81 -1.62 -10.62 -2.78
N GLU A 82 -2.44 -10.70 -3.82
CA GLU A 82 -2.16 -11.45 -5.05
C GLU A 82 -1.66 -10.52 -6.16
N ASN A 83 -2.16 -9.28 -6.19
CA ASN A 83 -1.90 -8.31 -7.26
C ASN A 83 -1.23 -7.05 -6.71
N THR A 84 -0.07 -6.70 -7.26
CA THR A 84 0.66 -5.48 -6.92
C THR A 84 0.94 -4.64 -8.17
N PRO A 85 1.06 -3.31 -8.06
CA PRO A 85 1.48 -2.50 -9.19
C PRO A 85 2.95 -2.83 -9.52
N ASP A 86 3.34 -2.58 -10.77
CA ASP A 86 4.73 -2.75 -11.19
C ASP A 86 5.64 -1.72 -10.48
N PHE A 87 6.40 -2.21 -9.49
CA PHE A 87 7.37 -1.42 -8.76
C PHE A 87 8.67 -1.18 -9.54
N SER A 88 8.95 -1.96 -10.58
CA SER A 88 10.29 -2.09 -11.17
C SER A 88 10.68 -0.97 -12.13
N GLY A 89 9.73 -0.16 -12.61
CA GLY A 89 10.01 0.92 -13.58
C GLY A 89 9.51 2.31 -13.19
N THR A 90 8.76 2.46 -12.09
CA THR A 90 8.06 3.73 -11.77
C THR A 90 8.34 4.29 -10.39
N LEU A 91 8.80 3.47 -9.44
CA LEU A 91 9.05 3.86 -8.06
C LEU A 91 10.53 3.66 -7.71
N ILE A 92 11.15 4.67 -7.10
CA ILE A 92 12.51 4.59 -6.57
C ILE A 92 12.42 4.23 -5.09
N LEU A 93 12.04 2.97 -4.82
CA LEU A 93 11.94 2.46 -3.46
C LEU A 93 13.34 2.23 -2.88
N GLN A 94 13.57 2.72 -1.67
CA GLN A 94 14.75 2.40 -0.87
C GLN A 94 14.50 1.22 0.06
N TYR A 95 13.24 1.00 0.42
CA TYR A 95 12.81 -0.12 1.23
C TYR A 95 11.48 -0.66 0.71
N LEU A 96 11.47 -1.96 0.44
CA LEU A 96 10.28 -2.75 0.17
C LEU A 96 10.36 -4.01 1.03
N ASP A 97 9.41 -4.19 1.96
CA ASP A 97 9.15 -5.51 2.52
C ASP A 97 7.99 -6.16 1.73
N MET A 98 8.19 -7.41 1.31
CA MET A 98 7.19 -8.13 0.52
C MET A 98 6.31 -8.98 1.44
N ALA A 99 5.08 -9.23 1.01
CA ALA A 99 4.20 -10.17 1.68
C ALA A 99 4.85 -11.56 1.69
N MET A 100 4.76 -12.27 2.82
CA MET A 100 5.07 -13.71 2.84
C MET A 100 3.99 -14.42 2.04
N HIS A 101 4.23 -14.67 0.76
CA HIS A 101 3.53 -15.74 0.08
C HIS A 101 3.87 -17.03 0.82
N LYS A 102 2.87 -17.72 1.36
CA LYS A 102 3.06 -19.12 1.75
C LYS A 102 3.54 -19.84 0.48
N PHE A 103 4.82 -20.19 0.42
CA PHE A 103 5.26 -21.31 -0.38
C PHE A 103 4.58 -22.54 0.24
N ILE A 104 3.33 -22.80 -0.13
CA ILE A 104 2.81 -24.15 -0.05
C ILE A 104 3.55 -24.87 -1.18
N HIS A 105 4.63 -25.56 -0.80
CA HIS A 105 5.10 -26.71 -1.56
C HIS A 105 3.90 -27.63 -1.73
N ASP A 106 3.32 -27.67 -2.93
CA ASP A 106 2.58 -28.86 -3.35
C ASP A 106 3.60 -30.00 -3.31
N SER A 107 3.33 -30.93 -2.39
CA SER A 107 4.03 -32.20 -2.20
C SER A 107 3.33 -33.28 -3.01
#